data_AF-A0A1Y1S5M7-F1
#
_entry.id   AF-A0A1Y1S5M7-F1
#
_cell.length_a   1.000
_cell.length_b   1.000
_cell.length_c   1.000
_cell.angle_alpha   90.00
_cell.angle_beta   90.00
_cell.angle_gamma   90.00
#
_symmetry.space_group_name_H-M   'P 1'
#
loop_
_entity.id
_entity.type
_entity.pdbx_description
1 polymer ?
#
loop_
_entity_poly.entity_id
_entity_poly.type
_entity_poly.pdbx_seq_one_letter_code
_entity_poly.pdbx_strand_id
1 'polypeptide(L)'
;MLRLQAFFKRIVESSAEISPVVARIEKRLRSTNRVRQPVKISSLLREKKDGSTPVVVAKLLDDETALVIPSGLKIVALKWSHSVARKIREAGGQLFSIDQFMVGCDGDSSKLQIVQTDPSKRKSSKYWGPAPGEKGSVAYPRDNTKGKNKEKRIGIKKAVKFTPQE
;
A
#
# COMPACT_ATOMS: atom_id res chain seq x y z
N MET A 1 12.51 15.54 -0.36
CA MET A 1 11.98 14.69 0.74
C MET A 1 12.27 15.30 2.12
N LEU A 2 13.50 15.75 2.39
CA LEU A 2 13.85 16.39 3.67
C LEU A 2 13.00 17.63 3.99
N ARG A 3 12.74 18.50 3.01
CA ARG A 3 11.85 19.67 3.19
C ARG A 3 10.43 19.28 3.62
N LEU A 4 9.89 18.23 3.01
CA LEU A 4 8.55 17.70 3.30
C LEU A 4 8.50 17.09 4.71
N GLN A 5 9.55 16.36 5.13
CA GLN A 5 9.67 15.88 6.51
C GLN A 5 9.75 17.05 7.52
N ALA A 6 10.55 18.07 7.23
CA ALA A 6 10.68 19.25 8.10
C ALA A 6 9.35 20.02 8.21
N PHE A 7 8.60 20.12 7.12
CA PHE A 7 7.26 20.72 7.11
C PHE A 7 6.30 19.98 8.04
N PHE A 8 6.17 18.66 7.89
CA PHE A 8 5.30 17.86 8.76
C PHE A 8 5.78 17.84 10.21
N LYS A 9 7.10 17.82 10.45
CA LYS A 9 7.66 17.94 11.79
C LYS A 9 7.25 19.26 12.45
N ARG A 10 7.39 20.38 11.74
CA ARG A 10 6.99 21.70 12.23
C ARG A 10 5.49 21.80 12.50
N ILE A 11 4.65 21.21 11.64
CA ILE A 11 3.20 21.12 11.89
C ILE A 11 2.93 20.36 13.20
N VAL A 12 3.56 19.20 13.38
CA VAL A 12 3.36 18.36 14.57
C VAL A 12 3.90 19.02 15.85
N GLU A 13 4.93 19.85 15.76
CA GLU A 13 5.46 20.59 16.91
C GLU A 13 4.65 21.86 17.23
N SER A 14 4.02 22.47 16.22
CA SER A 14 3.35 23.76 16.36
C SER A 14 1.85 23.67 16.70
N SER A 15 1.18 22.58 16.35
CA SER A 15 -0.28 22.47 16.49
C SER A 15 -0.65 21.82 17.83
N ALA A 16 -1.53 22.47 18.61
CA ALA A 16 -2.02 21.93 19.88
C ALA A 16 -3.03 20.77 19.67
N GLU A 17 -3.87 20.85 18.63
CA GLU A 17 -4.84 19.82 18.26
C GLU A 17 -4.41 19.11 16.97
N ILE A 18 -3.64 18.03 17.12
CA ILE A 18 -3.14 17.26 15.98
C ILE A 18 -3.99 16.03 15.76
N SER A 19 -4.48 15.86 14.53
CA SER A 19 -5.06 14.58 14.14
C SER A 19 -3.97 13.49 14.21
N PRO A 20 -4.28 12.32 14.80
CA PRO A 20 -3.31 11.23 14.98
C PRO A 20 -2.76 10.70 13.64
N VAL A 21 -3.46 11.03 12.55
CA VAL A 21 -3.10 10.69 11.18
C VAL A 21 -1.92 11.53 10.70
N VAL A 22 -1.89 12.84 10.95
CA VAL A 22 -0.78 13.72 10.54
C VAL A 22 0.51 13.33 11.24
N ALA A 23 0.46 13.02 12.54
CA ALA A 23 1.62 12.49 13.28
C ALA A 23 2.12 11.14 12.69
N ARG A 24 1.23 10.27 12.21
CA ARG A 24 1.62 9.04 11.51
C ARG A 24 2.23 9.32 10.14
N ILE A 25 1.75 10.32 9.41
CA ILE A 25 2.34 10.73 8.13
C ILE A 25 3.80 11.16 8.35
N GLU A 26 4.07 12.01 9.33
CA GLU A 26 5.43 12.45 9.71
C GLU A 26 6.36 11.24 9.97
N LYS A 27 5.95 10.33 10.86
CA LYS A 27 6.71 9.12 11.18
C LYS A 27 6.98 8.27 9.95
N ARG A 28 5.97 8.09 9.08
CA ARG A 28 6.12 7.29 7.86
C ARG A 28 7.00 7.98 6.82
N LEU A 29 6.98 9.30 6.70
CA LEU A 29 7.87 10.03 5.80
C LEU A 29 9.35 9.81 6.14
N ARG A 30 9.68 9.53 7.41
CA ARG A 30 11.03 9.18 7.86
C ARG A 30 11.39 7.70 7.63
N SER A 31 10.40 6.83 7.41
CA SER A 31 10.62 5.41 7.21
C SER A 31 11.24 5.07 5.84
N THR A 32 11.84 3.87 5.74
CA THR A 32 12.50 3.41 4.51
C THR A 32 11.50 2.98 3.43
N ASN A 33 11.96 2.89 2.18
CA ASN A 33 11.14 2.39 1.07
C ASN A 33 10.68 0.94 1.24
N ARG A 34 11.35 0.15 2.11
CA ARG A 34 10.91 -1.21 2.45
C ARG A 34 9.53 -1.21 3.12
N VAL A 35 9.30 -0.24 4.01
CA VAL A 35 8.07 -0.07 4.80
C VAL A 35 7.02 0.72 4.02
N ARG A 36 7.44 1.71 3.24
CA ARG A 36 6.54 2.49 2.35
C ARG A 36 6.32 1.79 1.02
N GLN A 37 5.59 0.70 1.06
CA GLN A 37 5.29 -0.06 -0.14
C GLN A 37 4.29 0.69 -1.03
N PRO A 38 4.43 0.59 -2.36
CA PRO A 38 3.46 1.16 -3.26
C PRO A 38 2.09 0.49 -3.07
N VAL A 39 1.03 1.28 -3.21
CA VAL A 39 -0.35 0.82 -3.04
C VAL A 39 -1.02 0.80 -4.41
N LYS A 40 -1.81 -0.23 -4.70
CA LYS A 40 -2.62 -0.30 -5.92
C LYS A 40 -3.95 0.43 -5.73
N ILE A 41 -4.52 0.99 -6.80
CA ILE A 41 -5.87 1.59 -6.76
C ILE A 41 -6.90 0.59 -6.21
N SER A 42 -6.85 -0.66 -6.66
CA SER A 42 -7.80 -1.71 -6.23
C SER A 42 -7.80 -1.94 -4.71
N SER A 43 -6.63 -1.98 -4.08
CA SER A 43 -6.50 -2.09 -2.62
C SER A 43 -6.97 -0.82 -1.92
N LEU A 44 -6.68 0.35 -2.49
CA LEU A 44 -7.13 1.63 -1.95
C LEU A 44 -8.65 1.74 -1.92
N LEU A 45 -9.33 1.36 -3.00
CA LEU A 45 -10.79 1.37 -3.09
C LEU A 45 -11.44 0.40 -2.09
N ARG A 46 -10.80 -0.74 -1.82
CA ARG A 46 -11.29 -1.73 -0.85
C ARG A 46 -11.11 -1.27 0.60
N GLU A 47 -10.03 -0.56 0.90
CA GLU A 47 -9.69 -0.14 2.27
C GLU A 47 -10.25 1.25 2.64
N LYS A 48 -10.66 2.04 1.64
CA LYS A 48 -11.28 3.35 1.82
C LYS A 48 -12.54 3.24 2.71
N LYS A 49 -12.65 4.15 3.69
CA LYS A 49 -13.90 4.40 4.40
C LYS A 49 -14.70 5.50 3.72
N ASP A 50 -16.02 5.43 3.85
CA ASP A 50 -16.90 6.47 3.34
C ASP A 50 -16.68 7.79 4.07
N GLY A 51 -16.80 8.91 3.34
CA GLY A 51 -16.51 10.26 3.85
C GLY A 51 -15.03 10.57 4.13
N SER A 52 -14.13 9.59 4.05
CA SER A 52 -12.69 9.80 4.27
C SER A 52 -11.91 10.07 2.98
N THR A 53 -10.84 10.85 3.13
CA THR A 53 -9.85 11.10 2.08
C THR A 53 -8.66 10.16 2.25
N PRO A 54 -8.46 9.18 1.35
CA PRO A 54 -7.34 8.25 1.45
C PRO A 54 -6.00 8.94 1.18
N VAL A 55 -5.06 8.74 2.10
CA VAL A 55 -3.69 9.24 2.06
C VAL A 55 -2.73 8.07 1.91
N VAL A 56 -1.91 8.11 0.86
CA VAL A 56 -0.88 7.11 0.57
C VAL A 56 0.50 7.73 0.72
N VAL A 57 1.20 7.40 1.80
CA VAL A 57 2.60 7.83 2.04
C VAL A 57 3.59 6.96 1.24
N ALA A 58 3.28 6.71 -0.03
CA ALA A 58 4.06 5.89 -0.96
C ALA A 58 3.66 6.21 -2.42
N LYS A 59 4.10 5.38 -3.38
CA LYS A 59 3.68 5.49 -4.80
C LYS A 59 2.33 4.80 -5.01
N LEU A 60 1.39 5.48 -5.66
CA LEU A 60 0.12 4.90 -6.10
C LEU A 60 0.28 4.25 -7.49
N LEU A 61 -0.10 2.98 -7.59
CA LEU A 61 0.02 2.15 -8.79
C LEU A 61 -1.34 1.82 -9.38
N ASP A 62 -1.34 1.64 -10.69
CA ASP A 62 -2.51 1.22 -11.43
C ASP A 62 -2.80 -0.27 -11.21
N ASP A 63 -4.05 -0.64 -11.41
CA ASP A 63 -4.51 -2.02 -11.45
C ASP A 63 -5.62 -2.13 -12.52
N GLU A 64 -5.48 -3.09 -13.42
CA GLU A 64 -6.44 -3.33 -14.50
C GLU A 64 -7.75 -3.93 -13.97
N THR A 65 -7.69 -4.61 -12.82
CA THR A 65 -8.86 -5.22 -12.19
C THR A 65 -9.85 -4.19 -11.63
N ALA A 66 -9.41 -2.95 -11.39
CA ALA A 66 -10.26 -1.86 -10.93
C ALA A 66 -10.90 -1.16 -12.15
N LEU A 67 -12.02 -1.72 -12.62
CA LEU A 67 -12.76 -1.20 -13.77
C LEU A 67 -13.58 0.04 -13.44
N VAL A 68 -14.15 0.11 -12.23
CA VAL A 68 -15.01 1.22 -11.79
C VAL A 68 -14.32 1.99 -10.67
N ILE A 69 -14.00 3.25 -10.95
CA ILE A 69 -13.51 4.20 -9.95
C ILE A 69 -14.67 5.13 -9.58
N PRO A 70 -14.97 5.31 -8.28
CA PRO A 70 -16.01 6.23 -7.85
C PRO A 70 -15.77 7.66 -8.34
N SER A 71 -16.82 8.32 -8.82
CA SER A 71 -16.76 9.71 -9.29
C SER A 71 -16.44 10.67 -8.14
N GLY A 72 -15.58 11.66 -8.39
CA GLY A 72 -15.23 12.68 -7.40
C GLY A 72 -14.26 12.23 -6.31
N LEU A 73 -13.58 11.09 -6.49
CA LEU A 73 -12.61 10.58 -5.52
C LEU A 73 -11.39 11.51 -5.38
N LYS A 74 -11.17 12.07 -4.19
CA LYS A 74 -9.96 12.82 -3.81
C LYS A 74 -8.94 11.88 -3.19
N ILE A 75 -7.72 11.83 -3.74
CA ILE A 75 -6.63 10.98 -3.21
C ILE A 75 -5.39 11.83 -2.98
N VAL A 76 -4.74 11.64 -1.83
CA VAL A 76 -3.47 12.30 -1.50
C VAL A 76 -2.34 11.27 -1.55
N ALA A 77 -1.27 11.52 -2.31
CA ALA A 77 -0.14 10.58 -2.40
C ALA A 77 1.23 11.24 -2.59
N LEU A 78 2.32 10.54 -2.24
CA LEU A 78 3.69 11.03 -2.49
C LEU A 78 4.00 11.10 -3.98
N LYS A 79 3.67 10.01 -4.68
CA LYS A 79 3.90 9.84 -6.12
C LYS A 79 2.77 8.98 -6.67
N TRP A 80 2.50 9.09 -7.96
CA TRP A 80 1.56 8.23 -8.66
C TRP A 80 2.10 7.88 -10.05
N SER A 81 1.57 6.82 -10.63
CA SER A 81 1.82 6.50 -12.04
C SER A 81 0.98 7.38 -12.97
N HIS A 82 1.44 7.57 -14.20
CA HIS A 82 0.72 8.39 -15.17
C HIS A 82 -0.64 7.76 -15.56
N SER A 83 -0.71 6.43 -15.65
CA SER A 83 -1.95 5.71 -15.95
C SER A 83 -3.01 5.88 -14.85
N VAL A 84 -2.60 5.83 -13.57
CA VAL A 84 -3.46 6.15 -12.43
C VAL A 84 -4.04 7.57 -12.54
N ALA A 85 -3.18 8.54 -12.87
CA ALA A 85 -3.61 9.93 -12.98
C ALA A 85 -4.62 10.12 -14.11
N ARG A 86 -4.43 9.44 -15.23
CA ARG A 86 -5.39 9.44 -16.34
C ARG A 86 -6.73 8.85 -15.90
N LYS A 87 -6.75 7.63 -15.34
CA LYS A 87 -7.98 6.95 -14.91
C LYS A 87 -8.77 7.76 -13.87
N ILE A 88 -8.09 8.35 -12.89
CA ILE A 88 -8.76 9.13 -11.85
C ILE A 88 -9.35 10.41 -12.43
N ARG A 89 -8.65 11.09 -13.35
CA ARG A 89 -9.18 12.30 -14.01
C ARG A 89 -10.35 11.98 -14.93
N GLU A 90 -10.29 10.87 -15.68
CA GLU A 90 -11.39 10.38 -16.51
C GLU A 90 -12.64 10.07 -15.67
N ALA A 91 -12.45 9.53 -14.46
CA ALA A 91 -13.53 9.32 -13.50
C ALA A 91 -14.01 10.61 -12.79
N GLY A 92 -13.46 11.79 -13.12
CA GLY A 92 -13.80 13.06 -12.47
C GLY A 92 -13.27 13.19 -11.03
N GLY A 93 -12.28 12.39 -10.66
CA GLY A 93 -11.58 12.48 -9.38
C GLY A 93 -10.36 13.41 -9.42
N GLN A 94 -9.78 13.66 -8.25
CA GLN A 94 -8.64 14.58 -8.08
C GLN A 94 -7.51 13.89 -7.31
N LEU A 95 -6.28 14.17 -7.73
CA LEU A 95 -5.05 13.71 -7.09
C LEU A 95 -4.30 14.90 -6.52
N PHE A 96 -3.92 14.81 -5.26
CA PHE A 96 -3.16 15.83 -4.55
C PHE A 96 -1.80 15.30 -4.10
N SER A 97 -0.80 16.18 -4.08
CA SER A 97 0.46 15.89 -3.42
C SER A 97 0.26 15.89 -1.91
N ILE A 98 1.15 15.20 -1.19
CA ILE A 98 1.10 15.18 0.29
C ILE A 98 1.24 16.58 0.89
N ASP A 99 1.95 17.50 0.24
CA ASP A 99 2.04 18.89 0.72
C ASP A 99 0.68 19.61 0.68
N GLN A 100 -0.20 19.21 -0.24
CA GLN A 100 -1.54 19.77 -0.45
C GLN A 100 -2.63 18.96 0.28
N PHE A 101 -2.27 18.15 1.28
CA PHE A 101 -3.23 17.27 1.96
C PHE A 101 -4.43 18.02 2.56
N MET A 102 -4.23 19.25 3.03
CA MET A 102 -5.29 20.10 3.58
C MET A 102 -6.35 20.46 2.54
N VAL A 103 -5.94 20.70 1.28
CA VAL A 103 -6.88 20.94 0.17
C VAL A 103 -7.65 19.66 -0.15
N GLY A 104 -6.96 18.51 -0.13
CA GLY A 104 -7.58 17.21 -0.36
C GLY A 104 -8.64 16.83 0.67
N CYS A 105 -8.51 17.28 1.94
CA CYS A 105 -9.47 17.01 3.01
C CYS A 105 -10.44 18.16 3.29
N ASP A 106 -10.50 19.18 2.42
CA ASP A 106 -11.36 20.36 2.57
C ASP A 106 -11.13 21.08 3.92
N GLY A 107 -9.88 21.13 4.39
CA GLY A 107 -9.48 21.74 5.67
C GLY A 107 -9.59 20.82 6.89
N ASP A 108 -10.38 19.74 6.81
CA ASP A 108 -10.64 18.86 7.95
C ASP A 108 -9.64 17.70 8.03
N SER A 109 -8.58 17.88 8.81
CA SER A 109 -7.54 16.84 8.95
C SER A 109 -8.04 15.52 9.58
N SER A 110 -9.20 15.54 10.24
CA SER A 110 -9.87 14.35 10.79
C SER A 110 -10.43 13.40 9.72
N LYS A 111 -10.70 13.90 8.50
CA LYS A 111 -11.18 13.08 7.37
C LYS A 111 -10.07 12.25 6.72
N LEU A 112 -8.81 12.48 7.07
CA LEU A 112 -7.67 11.79 6.48
C LEU A 112 -7.65 10.33 6.94
N GLN A 113 -7.49 9.41 5.99
CA GLN A 113 -7.28 7.99 6.28
C GLN A 113 -6.00 7.52 5.63
N ILE A 114 -5.04 7.03 6.42
CA ILE A 114 -3.85 6.37 5.84
C ILE A 114 -4.25 5.01 5.29
N VAL A 115 -3.94 4.80 4.01
CA VAL A 115 -4.05 3.51 3.33
C VAL A 115 -2.65 2.94 3.17
N GLN A 116 -2.47 1.68 3.52
CA GLN A 116 -1.16 1.03 3.46
C GLN A 116 -1.27 -0.45 3.16
N THR A 117 -0.33 -0.93 2.35
CA THR A 117 -0.14 -2.37 2.16
C THR A 117 0.73 -2.93 3.29
N ASP A 118 0.42 -4.16 3.68
CA ASP A 118 1.23 -4.93 4.64
C ASP A 118 2.67 -5.10 4.12
N PRO A 119 3.68 -4.61 4.86
CA PRO A 119 5.07 -4.68 4.44
C PRO A 119 5.59 -6.12 4.29
N SER A 120 4.95 -7.09 4.94
CA SER A 120 5.35 -8.51 4.94
C SER A 120 4.94 -9.25 3.67
N LYS A 121 4.17 -8.64 2.76
CA LYS A 121 3.75 -9.28 1.49
C LYS A 121 4.87 -9.39 0.45
N ARG A 122 6.05 -8.82 0.71
CA ARG A 122 7.21 -8.91 -0.19
C ARG A 122 7.70 -10.34 -0.33
N LYS A 123 8.28 -10.65 -1.50
CA LYS A 123 8.95 -11.94 -1.76
C LYS A 123 10.04 -12.23 -0.72
N SER A 124 10.82 -11.23 -0.31
CA SER A 124 11.87 -11.38 0.71
C SER A 124 11.33 -11.90 2.04
N SER A 125 10.15 -11.44 2.45
CA SER A 125 9.54 -11.81 3.73
C SER A 125 9.06 -13.26 3.77
N LYS A 126 8.86 -13.89 2.60
CA LYS A 126 8.52 -15.30 2.50
C LYS A 126 9.67 -16.24 2.86
N TYR A 127 10.91 -15.73 2.93
CA TYR A 127 12.10 -16.51 3.33
C TYR A 127 12.45 -16.33 4.82
N TRP A 128 11.65 -15.57 5.57
CA TRP A 128 11.87 -15.34 7.00
C TRP A 128 11.03 -16.32 7.84
N GLY A 129 11.42 -16.50 9.10
CA GLY A 129 10.78 -17.41 10.06
C GLY A 129 11.59 -18.68 10.33
N PRO A 130 10.95 -19.72 10.89
CA PRO A 130 11.56 -21.03 11.11
C PRO A 130 12.21 -21.59 9.85
N ALA A 131 13.29 -22.36 10.01
CA ALA A 131 14.06 -22.87 8.89
C ALA A 131 13.15 -23.72 7.96
N PRO A 132 13.35 -23.66 6.63
CA PRO A 132 12.58 -24.48 5.71
C PRO A 132 12.81 -25.96 6.01
N GLY A 133 11.76 -26.64 6.48
CA GLY A 133 11.82 -28.06 6.88
C GLY A 133 11.49 -28.30 8.36
N GLU A 134 11.52 -27.25 9.18
CA GLU A 134 11.10 -27.33 10.58
C GLU A 134 9.57 -27.52 10.68
N LYS A 135 9.11 -28.18 11.76
CA LYS A 135 7.68 -28.45 11.97
C LYS A 135 6.90 -27.14 12.03
N GLY A 136 5.91 -26.99 11.13
CA GLY A 136 5.10 -25.77 11.03
C GLY A 136 5.76 -24.60 10.26
N SER A 137 6.93 -24.82 9.65
CA SER A 137 7.59 -23.79 8.85
C SER A 137 6.80 -23.43 7.58
N VAL A 138 6.57 -22.14 7.37
CA VAL A 138 5.91 -21.58 6.18
C VAL A 138 6.93 -20.97 5.21
N ALA A 139 8.18 -20.82 5.66
CA ALA A 139 9.29 -20.20 4.93
C ALA A 139 9.60 -20.93 3.62
N TYR A 140 9.99 -20.16 2.61
CA TYR A 140 10.39 -20.69 1.31
C TYR A 140 11.87 -21.13 1.36
N PRO A 141 12.23 -22.28 0.74
CA PRO A 141 13.63 -22.65 0.55
C PRO A 141 14.31 -21.68 -0.42
N ARG A 142 15.61 -21.46 -0.23
CA ARG A 142 16.45 -20.61 -1.10
C ARG A 142 17.09 -21.47 -2.18
N ASP A 143 16.33 -21.77 -3.22
CA ASP A 143 16.83 -22.45 -4.43
C ASP A 143 17.08 -21.42 -5.55
N ASN A 144 18.06 -21.69 -6.42
CA ASN A 144 18.37 -20.90 -7.61
C ASN A 144 17.25 -20.98 -8.64
N THR A 145 16.53 -22.10 -8.70
CA THR A 145 15.54 -22.37 -9.76
C THR A 145 14.27 -23.01 -9.19
N LYS A 146 13.14 -22.78 -9.86
CA LYS A 146 11.86 -23.42 -9.52
C LYS A 146 11.58 -24.55 -10.50
N GLY A 147 11.18 -25.73 -10.01
CA GLY A 147 10.90 -26.85 -10.91
C GLY A 147 10.38 -28.12 -10.24
N LYS A 148 10.15 -29.14 -11.09
CA LYS A 148 9.99 -30.53 -10.65
C LYS A 148 11.34 -31.04 -10.13
N ASN A 149 11.33 -31.87 -9.09
CA ASN A 149 12.54 -32.41 -8.43
C ASN A 149 13.52 -31.35 -7.88
N LYS A 150 13.01 -30.16 -7.54
CA LYS A 150 13.74 -29.09 -6.85
C LYS A 150 13.32 -29.02 -5.38
N GLU A 151 14.06 -28.28 -4.57
CA GLU A 151 13.69 -28.07 -3.16
C GLU A 151 12.31 -27.41 -3.06
N LYS A 152 11.46 -27.99 -2.21
CA LYS A 152 10.10 -27.51 -1.96
C LYS A 152 9.86 -27.46 -0.47
N ARG A 153 8.99 -26.54 -0.05
CA ARG A 153 8.53 -26.52 1.33
C ARG A 153 7.81 -27.83 1.65
N ILE A 154 8.09 -28.39 2.81
CA ILE A 154 7.40 -29.56 3.34
C ILE A 154 5.91 -29.22 3.54
N GLY A 155 5.02 -30.19 3.30
CA GLY A 155 3.58 -30.02 3.51
C GLY A 155 2.85 -29.15 2.48
N ILE A 156 3.46 -28.80 1.35
CA ILE A 156 2.71 -28.25 0.21
C ILE A 156 1.84 -29.37 -0.38
N LYS A 157 0.51 -29.19 -0.32
CA LYS A 157 -0.44 -30.06 -1.03
C LYS A 157 -0.07 -30.08 -2.52
N LYS A 158 0.14 -31.27 -3.09
CA LYS A 158 0.34 -31.42 -4.53
C LYS A 158 -0.95 -30.99 -5.24
N ALA A 159 -0.83 -30.25 -6.34
CA ALA A 159 -1.99 -29.94 -7.16
C ALA A 159 -2.63 -31.26 -7.63
N VAL A 160 -3.91 -31.44 -7.32
CA VAL A 160 -4.69 -32.58 -7.80
C VAL A 160 -4.83 -32.40 -9.32
N LYS A 161 -4.59 -33.46 -10.10
CA LYS A 161 -4.85 -33.41 -11.53
C LYS A 161 -6.35 -33.19 -11.72
N PHE A 162 -6.74 -32.25 -12.60
CA PHE A 162 -8.13 -32.11 -12.98
C PHE A 162 -8.58 -33.42 -13.64
N THR A 163 -9.47 -34.14 -12.98
CA THR A 163 -10.19 -35.30 -13.54
C THR A 163 -11.53 -34.77 -14.04
N PRO A 164 -11.78 -34.75 -15.36
CA PRO A 164 -13.12 -34.42 -15.86
C PRO A 164 -14.12 -35.40 -15.24
N GLN A 165 -15.25 -34.87 -14.77
CA GLN A 165 -16.37 -35.70 -14.36
C GLN A 165 -17.04 -36.18 -15.66
N GLU A 166 -17.17 -37.50 -15.81
CA GLU A 166 -17.93 -38.14 -16.88
C GLU A 166 -19.41 -37.74 -16.84
#